data_AF-A0A6C0H6I5-F1
#
_entry.id   AF-A0A6C0H6I5-F1
#
_cell.length_a   1.000
_cell.length_b   1.000
_cell.length_c   1.000
_cell.angle_alpha   90.00
_cell.angle_beta   90.00
_cell.angle_gamma   90.00
#
_symmetry.space_group_name_H-M   'P 1'
#
loop_
_entity.id
_entity.type
_entity.pdbx_description
1 polymer ?
#
loop_
_entity_poly.entity_id
_entity_poly.type
_entity_poly.pdbx_seq_one_letter_code
_entity_poly.pdbx_strand_id
1 'polypeptide(L)'
;MFENIEEIEKKYKIKFSDIIEYDETMVLSIFNSLEMGEEEYDLDNSNMLVVIGLYYFHIKKDYKNAKTYYLMASEKGNYEGTHKLGYLYYNIENDRMNAKKCYLMVIEKGIEKGMYNLGYLYYKEKDYDNAKKYYLMAIEKGHVISMYNLGEIYHSVEKDYDNAKKYYLMAIEKGYVNAMNNLGSLYYNKKDNVNAKKYWLMAIEKGCANAINNIKRIMNEIELYFCLKEMENKNELIENEIKRLKKTKKVNEYENKLIYFGELNNIKNCEICLDNDKLHLLMECGRHDICKDCFIKVEKCPYCRN
;
A
#
# COMPACT_ATOMS: atom_id res chain seq x y z
N MET A 1 -29.93 0.68 20.88
CA MET A 1 -29.13 1.90 20.67
C MET A 1 -27.67 1.51 20.74
N PHE A 2 -26.83 2.15 19.95
CA PHE A 2 -25.37 2.04 20.04
C PHE A 2 -24.88 2.73 21.31
N GLU A 3 -23.91 2.13 21.98
CA GLU A 3 -23.29 2.66 23.20
C GLU A 3 -22.01 3.46 22.91
N ASN A 4 -21.38 3.21 21.76
CA ASN A 4 -20.17 3.90 21.31
C ASN A 4 -20.04 3.84 19.77
N ILE A 5 -19.08 4.58 19.23
CA ILE A 5 -18.83 4.61 17.78
C ILE A 5 -18.34 3.26 17.24
N GLU A 6 -17.53 2.51 18.00
CA GLU A 6 -17.00 1.22 17.54
C GLU A 6 -18.12 0.22 17.19
N GLU A 7 -19.25 0.27 17.90
CA GLU A 7 -20.44 -0.53 17.58
C GLU A 7 -21.07 -0.14 16.24
N ILE A 8 -21.14 1.16 15.95
CA ILE A 8 -21.63 1.68 14.67
C ILE A 8 -20.68 1.24 13.55
N GLU A 9 -19.38 1.47 13.74
CA GLU A 9 -18.32 1.08 12.81
C GLU A 9 -18.35 -0.40 12.50
N LYS A 10 -18.49 -1.25 13.53
CA LYS A 10 -18.56 -2.71 13.39
C LYS A 10 -19.84 -3.15 12.70
N LYS A 11 -21.00 -2.60 13.06
CA LYS A 11 -22.29 -2.96 12.45
C LYS A 11 -22.32 -2.61 10.97
N TYR A 12 -21.86 -1.41 10.61
CA TYR A 12 -21.97 -0.91 9.24
C TYR A 12 -20.69 -1.05 8.41
N LYS A 13 -19.60 -1.54 9.00
CA LYS A 13 -18.28 -1.69 8.37
C LYS A 13 -17.76 -0.36 7.80
N ILE A 14 -17.91 0.71 8.57
CA ILE A 14 -17.40 2.05 8.28
C ILE A 14 -16.33 2.40 9.31
N LYS A 15 -15.42 3.32 8.95
CA LYS A 15 -14.47 3.92 9.90
C LYS A 15 -14.65 5.43 9.89
N PHE A 16 -15.14 5.99 10.99
CA PHE A 16 -15.40 7.44 11.08
C PHE A 16 -14.11 8.25 11.17
N SER A 17 -13.05 7.67 11.74
CA SER A 17 -11.70 8.25 11.76
C SER A 17 -11.16 8.60 10.37
N ASP A 18 -11.63 7.93 9.32
CA ASP A 18 -11.27 8.21 7.92
C ASP A 18 -12.20 9.25 7.26
N ILE A 19 -13.30 9.63 7.93
CA ILE A 19 -14.46 10.30 7.34
C ILE A 19 -14.74 11.67 7.99
N ILE A 20 -14.41 11.86 9.28
CA ILE A 20 -14.87 12.96 10.14
C ILE A 20 -13.82 13.36 11.22
N GLU A 21 -13.64 14.67 11.45
CA GLU A 21 -13.05 15.27 12.69
C GLU A 21 -14.18 15.94 13.52
N TYR A 22 -15.13 15.17 14.04
CA TYR A 22 -16.24 15.69 14.85
C TYR A 22 -16.41 14.88 16.13
N ASP A 23 -17.09 15.51 17.08
CA ASP A 23 -17.44 14.98 18.39
C ASP A 23 -18.15 13.62 18.29
N GLU A 24 -17.57 12.61 18.95
CA GLU A 24 -18.09 11.25 18.93
C GLU A 24 -19.51 11.16 19.49
N THR A 25 -19.83 12.03 20.45
CA THR A 25 -21.14 12.08 21.09
C THR A 25 -22.23 12.54 20.11
N MET A 26 -21.89 13.47 19.21
CA MET A 26 -22.79 13.96 18.16
C MET A 26 -23.11 12.83 17.16
N VAL A 27 -22.09 12.10 16.71
CA VAL A 27 -22.27 10.97 15.78
C VAL A 27 -23.15 9.90 16.41
N LEU A 28 -22.88 9.54 17.67
CA LEU A 28 -23.63 8.53 18.41
C LEU A 28 -25.10 8.92 18.58
N SER A 29 -25.36 10.17 18.97
CA SER A 29 -26.72 10.71 19.13
C SER A 29 -27.51 10.66 17.82
N ILE A 30 -26.93 11.17 16.72
CA ILE A 30 -27.62 11.21 15.42
C ILE A 30 -27.93 9.81 14.90
N PHE A 31 -26.98 8.87 14.99
CA PHE A 31 -27.20 7.51 14.52
C PHE A 31 -28.26 6.78 15.34
N ASN A 32 -28.31 7.00 16.65
CA ASN A 32 -29.35 6.42 17.50
C ASN A 32 -30.74 6.97 17.16
N SER A 33 -30.89 8.28 17.00
CA SER A 33 -32.16 8.91 16.61
C SER A 33 -32.62 8.46 15.22
N LEU A 34 -31.72 8.38 14.24
CA LEU A 34 -32.03 7.92 12.88
C LEU A 34 -32.49 6.45 12.84
N GLU A 35 -31.94 5.57 13.68
CA GLU A 35 -32.39 4.17 13.78
C GLU A 35 -33.73 4.04 14.51
N MET A 36 -34.06 4.98 15.40
CA MET A 36 -35.34 5.04 16.10
C MET A 36 -36.45 5.70 15.28
N GLY A 37 -36.12 6.30 14.13
CA GLY A 37 -37.08 6.98 13.26
C GLY A 37 -37.49 8.36 13.78
N GLU A 38 -36.68 8.97 14.65
CA GLU A 38 -36.87 10.34 15.10
C GLU A 38 -36.31 11.29 14.04
N GLU A 39 -37.07 12.29 13.59
CA GLU A 39 -36.66 13.21 12.50
C GLU A 39 -36.45 14.67 12.97
N GLU A 40 -36.51 14.96 14.26
CA GLU A 40 -36.27 16.30 14.79
C GLU A 40 -34.77 16.55 15.01
N TYR A 41 -34.13 17.17 14.01
CA TYR A 41 -32.72 17.57 14.06
C TYR A 41 -32.58 19.08 14.09
N ASP A 42 -31.53 19.57 14.75
CA ASP A 42 -31.06 20.93 14.54
C ASP A 42 -30.40 21.04 13.16
N LEU A 43 -31.20 21.37 12.16
CA LEU A 43 -30.75 21.57 10.78
C LEU A 43 -29.89 22.82 10.62
N ASP A 44 -29.72 23.66 11.66
CA ASP A 44 -28.79 24.78 11.62
C ASP A 44 -27.34 24.38 11.85
N ASN A 45 -27.10 23.24 12.51
CA ASN A 45 -25.76 22.73 12.73
C ASN A 45 -25.21 22.02 11.49
N SER A 46 -24.28 22.69 10.80
CA SER A 46 -23.70 22.16 9.57
C SER A 46 -22.94 20.84 9.72
N ASN A 47 -22.40 20.54 10.91
CA ASN A 47 -21.72 19.27 11.18
C ASN A 47 -22.73 18.13 11.30
N MET A 48 -23.87 18.38 11.96
CA MET A 48 -24.97 17.42 12.04
C MET A 48 -25.49 17.06 10.64
N LEU A 49 -25.65 18.06 9.77
CA LEU A 49 -26.03 17.84 8.37
C LEU A 49 -25.05 16.91 7.64
N VAL A 50 -23.74 17.04 7.85
CA VAL A 50 -22.74 16.13 7.28
C VAL A 50 -22.92 14.70 7.80
N VAL A 51 -23.13 14.53 9.11
CA VAL A 51 -23.32 13.20 9.73
C VAL A 51 -24.62 12.53 9.23
N ILE A 52 -25.71 13.28 9.15
CA ILE A 52 -26.98 12.78 8.58
C ILE A 52 -26.79 12.38 7.12
N GLY A 53 -26.11 13.23 6.32
CA GLY A 53 -25.78 12.92 4.94
C GLY A 53 -24.96 11.63 4.79
N LEU A 54 -23.99 11.40 5.70
CA LEU A 54 -23.19 10.17 5.73
C LEU A 54 -24.02 8.94 6.06
N TYR A 55 -24.97 9.06 6.98
CA TYR A 55 -25.90 7.98 7.29
C TYR A 55 -26.72 7.60 6.04
N TYR A 56 -27.33 8.58 5.37
CA TYR A 56 -28.08 8.30 4.14
C TYR A 56 -27.17 7.73 3.04
N PHE A 57 -25.95 8.22 2.90
CA PHE A 57 -25.02 7.77 1.88
C PHE A 57 -24.56 6.32 2.08
N HIS A 58 -24.06 5.99 3.28
CA HIS A 58 -23.42 4.69 3.53
C HIS A 58 -24.39 3.63 4.05
N ILE A 59 -25.37 4.03 4.86
CA ILE A 59 -26.27 3.11 5.56
C ILE A 59 -27.52 2.83 4.73
N LYS A 60 -28.30 3.89 4.46
CA LYS A 60 -29.53 3.76 3.67
C LYS A 60 -29.27 3.61 2.18
N LYS A 61 -28.08 4.02 1.71
CA LYS A 61 -27.75 4.15 0.27
C LYS A 61 -28.75 5.02 -0.49
N ASP A 62 -29.29 6.02 0.20
CA ASP A 62 -30.18 7.02 -0.36
C ASP A 62 -29.36 8.26 -0.71
N TYR A 63 -28.81 8.25 -1.92
CA TYR A 63 -27.94 9.31 -2.39
C TYR A 63 -28.68 10.63 -2.63
N LYS A 64 -30.00 10.59 -2.84
CA LYS A 64 -30.80 11.81 -3.01
C LYS A 64 -30.87 12.56 -1.69
N ASN A 65 -31.22 11.87 -0.61
CA ASN A 65 -31.24 12.49 0.72
C ASN A 65 -29.83 12.88 1.17
N ALA A 66 -28.82 12.02 0.95
CA ALA A 66 -27.43 12.37 1.25
C ALA A 66 -26.99 13.68 0.57
N LYS A 67 -27.31 13.84 -0.73
CA LYS A 67 -27.04 15.06 -1.48
C LYS A 67 -27.73 16.27 -0.89
N THR A 68 -29.00 16.16 -0.51
CA THR A 68 -29.75 17.25 0.14
C THR A 68 -29.03 17.76 1.39
N TYR A 69 -28.65 16.85 2.30
CA TYR A 69 -27.96 17.24 3.54
C TYR A 69 -26.56 17.80 3.28
N TYR A 70 -25.81 17.23 2.32
CA TYR A 70 -24.50 17.79 1.94
C TYR A 70 -24.61 19.16 1.28
N LEU A 71 -25.64 19.41 0.47
CA LEU A 71 -25.94 20.74 -0.08
C LEU A 71 -26.22 21.74 1.04
N MET A 72 -27.11 21.41 1.98
CA MET A 72 -27.42 22.29 3.11
C MET A 72 -26.17 22.60 3.96
N ALA A 73 -25.32 21.59 4.21
CA ALA A 73 -24.05 21.78 4.90
C ALA A 73 -23.10 22.71 4.11
N SER A 74 -22.99 22.51 2.79
CA SER A 74 -22.19 23.34 1.88
C SER A 74 -22.69 24.79 1.83
N GLU A 75 -24.00 25.02 1.80
CA GLU A 75 -24.61 26.37 1.81
C GLU A 75 -24.30 27.11 3.11
N LYS A 76 -24.16 26.37 4.23
CA LYS A 76 -23.70 26.89 5.52
C LYS A 76 -22.17 27.04 5.62
N GLY A 77 -21.44 26.82 4.52
CA GLY A 77 -19.99 26.99 4.45
C GLY A 77 -19.17 25.82 5.01
N ASN A 78 -19.79 24.67 5.27
CA ASN A 78 -19.09 23.49 5.76
C ASN A 78 -18.27 22.85 4.63
N TYR A 79 -16.93 22.87 4.77
CA TYR A 79 -16.03 22.34 3.76
C TYR A 79 -16.13 20.81 3.64
N GLU A 80 -16.41 20.09 4.73
CA GLU A 80 -16.55 18.63 4.69
C GLU A 80 -17.85 18.28 3.95
N GLY A 81 -18.96 18.99 4.22
CA GLY A 81 -20.19 18.86 3.44
C GLY A 81 -19.97 19.14 1.95
N THR A 82 -19.24 20.22 1.63
CA THR A 82 -18.86 20.56 0.24
C THR A 82 -18.00 19.46 -0.40
N HIS A 83 -17.06 18.90 0.35
CA HIS A 83 -16.20 17.80 -0.09
C HIS A 83 -16.99 16.52 -0.38
N LYS A 84 -17.89 16.11 0.54
CA LYS A 84 -18.76 14.94 0.35
C LYS A 84 -19.73 15.13 -0.81
N LEU A 85 -20.26 16.35 -0.98
CA LEU A 85 -21.07 16.71 -2.14
C LEU A 85 -20.29 16.54 -3.45
N GLY A 86 -19.05 17.03 -3.51
CA GLY A 86 -18.17 16.83 -4.67
C GLY A 86 -17.90 15.35 -4.97
N TYR A 87 -17.67 14.54 -3.92
CA TYR A 87 -17.52 13.09 -4.05
C TYR A 87 -18.77 12.43 -4.62
N LEU A 88 -19.97 12.82 -4.16
CA LEU A 88 -21.24 12.31 -4.65
C LEU A 88 -21.45 12.67 -6.13
N TYR A 89 -21.23 13.93 -6.49
CA TYR A 89 -21.30 14.36 -7.88
C TYR A 89 -20.38 13.53 -8.78
N TYR A 90 -19.14 13.30 -8.36
CA TYR A 90 -18.17 12.55 -9.17
C TYR A 90 -18.47 11.04 -9.25
N ASN A 91 -18.68 10.37 -8.11
CA ASN A 91 -18.73 8.90 -8.06
C ASN A 91 -20.13 8.32 -8.25
N ILE A 92 -21.18 9.08 -7.94
CA ILE A 92 -22.58 8.61 -8.01
C ILE A 92 -23.28 9.17 -9.23
N GLU A 93 -23.22 10.49 -9.43
CA GLU A 93 -23.93 11.16 -10.52
C GLU A 93 -23.10 11.29 -11.80
N ASN A 94 -21.79 11.05 -11.72
CA ASN A 94 -20.81 11.32 -12.80
C ASN A 94 -20.88 12.77 -13.32
N ASP A 95 -21.31 13.71 -12.47
CA ASP A 95 -21.35 15.14 -12.74
C ASP A 95 -19.99 15.77 -12.40
N ARG A 96 -19.08 15.70 -13.36
CA ARG A 96 -17.72 16.22 -13.20
C ARG A 96 -17.69 17.73 -13.05
N MET A 97 -18.65 18.45 -13.65
CA MET A 97 -18.68 19.91 -13.60
C MET A 97 -18.97 20.39 -12.17
N ASN A 98 -20.00 19.83 -11.53
CA ASN A 98 -20.32 20.21 -10.17
C ASN A 98 -19.32 19.63 -9.16
N ALA A 99 -18.75 18.44 -9.41
CA ALA A 99 -17.63 17.94 -8.61
C ALA A 99 -16.43 18.89 -8.61
N LYS A 100 -16.00 19.38 -9.79
CA LYS A 100 -14.92 20.38 -9.92
C LYS A 100 -15.23 21.65 -9.12
N LYS A 101 -16.46 22.17 -9.22
CA LYS A 101 -16.88 23.37 -8.45
C LYS A 101 -16.75 23.14 -6.95
N CYS A 102 -17.28 22.03 -6.44
CA CYS A 102 -17.17 21.68 -5.03
C CYS A 102 -15.70 21.59 -4.58
N TYR A 103 -14.84 20.93 -5.35
CA TYR A 103 -13.43 20.82 -4.98
C TYR A 103 -12.69 22.16 -5.05
N LEU A 104 -13.01 23.04 -6.01
CA LEU A 104 -12.47 24.39 -6.04
C LEU A 104 -12.88 25.21 -4.81
N MET A 105 -14.14 25.14 -4.40
CA MET A 105 -14.61 25.80 -3.17
C MET A 105 -13.86 25.30 -1.92
N VAL A 106 -13.58 23.99 -1.85
CA VAL A 106 -12.78 23.40 -0.75
C VAL A 106 -11.33 23.90 -0.79
N ILE A 107 -10.73 24.03 -1.98
CA ILE A 107 -9.37 24.56 -2.17
C ILE A 107 -9.27 26.03 -1.75
N GLU A 108 -10.27 26.85 -2.03
CA GLU A 108 -10.33 28.27 -1.61
C GLU A 108 -10.27 28.42 -0.08
N LYS A 109 -10.70 27.40 0.66
CA LYS A 109 -10.58 27.33 2.12
C LYS A 109 -9.24 26.79 2.61
N GLY A 110 -8.31 26.50 1.71
CA GLY A 110 -6.96 26.03 2.01
C GLY A 110 -6.87 24.53 2.37
N ILE A 111 -7.92 23.76 2.13
CA ILE A 111 -8.01 22.34 2.49
C ILE A 111 -7.36 21.47 1.40
N GLU A 112 -6.41 20.62 1.80
CA GLU A 112 -5.58 19.79 0.92
C GLU A 112 -6.37 18.68 0.22
N LYS A 113 -7.41 18.13 0.87
CA LYS A 113 -8.29 17.09 0.28
C LYS A 113 -8.92 17.56 -1.03
N GLY A 114 -9.29 18.85 -1.12
CA GLY A 114 -9.82 19.46 -2.35
C GLY A 114 -8.79 19.46 -3.48
N MET A 115 -7.53 19.79 -3.17
CA MET A 115 -6.42 19.82 -4.15
C MET A 115 -6.16 18.43 -4.71
N TYR A 116 -6.07 17.41 -3.84
CA TYR A 116 -5.91 16.03 -4.28
C TYR A 116 -7.06 15.56 -5.18
N ASN A 117 -8.31 15.76 -4.75
CA ASN A 117 -9.48 15.27 -5.50
C ASN A 117 -9.61 15.95 -6.86
N LEU A 118 -9.34 17.25 -6.93
CA LEU A 118 -9.34 17.97 -8.21
C LEU A 118 -8.21 17.49 -9.12
N GLY A 119 -7.01 17.26 -8.58
CA GLY A 119 -5.90 16.66 -9.32
C GLY A 119 -6.24 15.27 -9.86
N TYR A 120 -6.90 14.44 -9.05
CA TYR A 120 -7.38 13.11 -9.47
C TYR A 120 -8.44 13.17 -10.56
N LEU A 121 -9.35 14.13 -10.49
CA LEU A 121 -10.37 14.32 -11.52
C LEU A 121 -9.70 14.70 -12.85
N TYR A 122 -8.76 15.65 -12.86
CA TYR A 122 -8.00 16.00 -14.05
C TYR A 122 -7.17 14.82 -14.60
N TYR A 123 -6.54 14.03 -13.71
CA TYR A 123 -5.83 12.82 -14.09
C TYR A 123 -6.73 11.84 -14.85
N LYS A 124 -7.97 11.65 -14.38
CA LYS A 124 -8.97 10.77 -15.04
C LYS A 124 -9.47 11.33 -16.37
N GLU A 125 -9.48 12.65 -16.51
CA GLU A 125 -9.74 13.34 -17.77
C GLU A 125 -8.53 13.36 -18.72
N LYS A 126 -7.39 12.82 -18.29
CA LYS A 126 -6.09 12.86 -18.99
C LYS A 126 -5.55 14.27 -19.22
N ASP A 127 -6.04 15.23 -18.44
CA ASP A 127 -5.45 16.57 -18.35
C ASP A 127 -4.32 16.52 -17.30
N TYR A 128 -3.19 15.98 -17.72
CA TYR A 128 -2.08 15.72 -16.81
C TYR A 128 -1.40 17.00 -16.32
N ASP A 129 -1.46 18.09 -17.06
CA ASP A 129 -0.87 19.37 -16.63
C ASP A 129 -1.65 19.97 -15.46
N ASN A 130 -2.97 20.00 -15.53
CA ASN A 130 -3.78 20.39 -14.37
C ASN A 130 -3.67 19.38 -13.23
N ALA A 131 -3.62 18.07 -13.52
CA ALA A 131 -3.42 17.05 -12.49
C ALA A 131 -2.13 17.29 -11.70
N LYS A 132 -1.01 17.51 -12.38
CA LYS A 132 0.29 17.84 -11.76
C LYS A 132 0.19 19.11 -10.92
N LYS A 133 -0.40 20.18 -11.46
CA LYS A 133 -0.58 21.46 -10.74
C LYS A 133 -1.25 21.24 -9.38
N TYR A 134 -2.40 20.57 -9.35
CA TYR A 134 -3.14 20.37 -8.10
C TYR A 134 -2.49 19.34 -7.18
N TYR A 135 -1.81 18.32 -7.73
CA TYR A 135 -1.01 17.42 -6.91
C TYR A 135 0.18 18.13 -6.25
N LEU A 136 0.88 19.02 -6.95
CA LEU A 136 1.95 19.83 -6.35
C LEU A 136 1.43 20.68 -5.20
N MET A 137 0.30 21.37 -5.38
CA MET A 137 -0.34 22.15 -4.30
C MET A 137 -0.68 21.26 -3.09
N ALA A 138 -1.22 20.06 -3.32
CA ALA A 138 -1.53 19.12 -2.25
C ALA A 138 -0.24 18.61 -1.53
N ILE A 139 0.85 18.40 -2.28
CA ILE A 139 2.15 17.97 -1.74
C ILE A 139 2.75 19.05 -0.83
N GLU A 140 2.61 20.34 -1.18
CA GLU A 140 3.03 21.46 -0.33
C GLU A 140 2.31 21.47 1.02
N LYS A 141 1.11 20.90 1.09
CA LYS A 141 0.33 20.67 2.33
C LYS A 141 0.60 19.32 2.98
N GLY A 142 1.56 18.54 2.49
CA GLY A 142 1.94 17.25 3.05
C GLY A 142 1.12 16.07 2.57
N HIS A 143 0.29 16.20 1.53
CA HIS A 143 -0.56 15.12 1.06
C HIS A 143 0.25 14.00 0.36
N VAL A 144 0.39 12.88 1.07
CA VAL A 144 1.28 11.76 0.69
C VAL A 144 0.83 11.05 -0.60
N ILE A 145 -0.48 10.81 -0.77
CA ILE A 145 -1.00 10.12 -1.97
C ILE A 145 -0.76 10.97 -3.23
N SER A 146 -0.74 12.30 -3.10
CA SER A 146 -0.42 13.19 -4.23
C SER A 146 1.04 13.04 -4.68
N MET A 147 1.98 12.81 -3.73
CA MET A 147 3.38 12.50 -4.08
C MET A 147 3.44 11.24 -4.95
N TYR A 148 2.77 10.17 -4.52
CA TYR A 148 2.70 8.93 -5.29
C TYR A 148 2.08 9.13 -6.69
N ASN A 149 0.91 9.76 -6.78
CA ASN A 149 0.22 9.95 -8.06
C ASN A 149 1.00 10.87 -9.02
N LEU A 150 1.69 11.87 -8.49
CA LEU A 150 2.59 12.69 -9.30
C LEU A 150 3.77 11.88 -9.84
N GLY A 151 4.34 10.99 -9.01
CA GLY A 151 5.33 10.02 -9.47
C GLY A 151 4.81 9.12 -10.59
N GLU A 152 3.56 8.67 -10.50
CA GLU A 152 2.91 7.85 -11.54
C GLU A 152 2.71 8.62 -12.85
N ILE A 153 2.38 9.91 -12.83
CA ILE A 153 2.32 10.75 -14.03
C ILE A 153 3.69 10.79 -14.70
N TYR A 154 4.75 11.13 -13.95
CA TYR A 154 6.11 11.19 -14.50
C TYR A 154 6.56 9.83 -15.05
N HIS A 155 6.26 8.75 -14.34
CA HIS A 155 6.64 7.38 -14.73
C HIS A 155 5.92 6.90 -15.99
N SER A 156 4.60 7.03 -16.02
CA SER A 156 3.75 6.35 -17.01
C SER A 156 3.45 7.22 -18.22
N VAL A 157 3.27 8.53 -18.03
CA VAL A 157 2.90 9.50 -19.07
C VAL A 157 4.13 10.14 -19.68
N GLU A 158 4.95 10.81 -18.86
CA GLU A 158 6.05 11.64 -19.35
C GLU A 158 7.35 10.85 -19.60
N LYS A 159 7.44 9.64 -19.04
CA LYS A 159 8.66 8.81 -19.04
C LYS A 159 9.87 9.53 -18.41
N ASP A 160 9.61 10.49 -17.53
CA ASP A 160 10.60 11.14 -16.70
C ASP A 160 10.85 10.30 -15.44
N TYR A 161 11.75 9.34 -15.56
CA TYR A 161 12.04 8.41 -14.48
C TYR A 161 12.74 9.05 -13.28
N ASP A 162 13.39 10.20 -13.46
CA ASP A 162 14.13 10.86 -12.37
C ASP A 162 13.18 11.64 -11.47
N ASN A 163 12.21 12.36 -12.06
CA ASN A 163 11.11 12.94 -11.30
C ASN A 163 10.21 11.86 -10.70
N ALA A 164 9.89 10.78 -11.43
CA ALA A 164 9.14 9.66 -10.86
C ALA A 164 9.82 9.09 -9.60
N LYS A 165 11.12 8.82 -9.68
CA LYS A 165 11.94 8.37 -8.54
C LYS A 165 11.88 9.37 -7.39
N LYS A 166 12.07 10.67 -7.65
CA LYS A 166 12.00 11.73 -6.63
C LYS A 166 10.68 11.67 -5.85
N TYR A 167 9.55 11.67 -6.55
CA TYR A 167 8.24 11.70 -5.90
C TYR A 167 7.87 10.39 -5.21
N TYR A 168 8.30 9.23 -5.73
CA TYR A 168 8.17 7.98 -4.99
C TYR A 168 9.00 7.97 -3.71
N LEU A 169 10.24 8.45 -3.74
CA LEU A 169 11.06 8.54 -2.53
C LEU A 169 10.41 9.42 -1.46
N MET A 170 9.86 10.58 -1.85
CA MET A 170 9.11 11.44 -0.92
C MET A 170 7.91 10.70 -0.29
N ALA A 171 7.15 9.94 -1.09
CA ALA A 171 6.03 9.15 -0.57
C ALA A 171 6.49 8.02 0.36
N ILE A 172 7.62 7.37 0.06
CA ILE A 172 8.24 6.32 0.87
C ILE A 172 8.71 6.86 2.22
N GLU A 173 9.31 8.05 2.25
CA GLU A 173 9.73 8.74 3.48
C GLU A 173 8.54 9.02 4.41
N LYS A 174 7.33 9.16 3.84
CA LYS A 174 6.06 9.31 4.57
C LYS A 174 5.33 7.97 4.81
N GLY A 175 5.99 6.84 4.55
CA GLY A 175 5.46 5.50 4.84
C GLY A 175 4.51 4.93 3.78
N TYR A 176 4.41 5.53 2.59
CA TYR A 176 3.49 5.05 1.55
C TYR A 176 4.03 3.81 0.84
N VAL A 177 3.52 2.64 1.25
CA VAL A 177 4.02 1.32 0.81
C VAL A 177 3.94 1.10 -0.70
N ASN A 178 2.89 1.57 -1.37
CA ASN A 178 2.74 1.38 -2.82
C ASN A 178 3.84 2.09 -3.62
N ALA A 179 4.39 3.21 -3.10
CA ALA A 179 5.53 3.88 -3.73
C ALA A 179 6.80 3.02 -3.68
N MET A 180 7.02 2.23 -2.62
CA MET A 180 8.13 1.27 -2.56
C MET A 180 8.02 0.23 -3.68
N ASN A 181 6.83 -0.35 -3.88
CA ASN A 181 6.60 -1.32 -4.94
C ASN A 181 6.86 -0.75 -6.34
N ASN A 182 6.38 0.47 -6.61
CA ASN A 182 6.52 1.08 -7.94
C ASN A 182 7.94 1.59 -8.19
N LEU A 183 8.64 2.04 -7.15
CA LEU A 183 10.05 2.36 -7.25
C LEU A 183 10.90 1.11 -7.54
N GLY A 184 10.58 -0.03 -6.91
CA GLY A 184 11.20 -1.31 -7.25
C GLY A 184 10.99 -1.70 -8.73
N SER A 185 9.77 -1.53 -9.23
CA SER A 185 9.45 -1.76 -10.65
C SER A 185 10.18 -0.80 -11.59
N LEU A 186 10.36 0.47 -11.20
CA LEU A 186 11.12 1.45 -11.97
C LEU A 186 12.58 1.02 -12.11
N TYR A 187 13.22 0.59 -11.02
CA TYR A 187 14.61 0.08 -11.06
C TYR A 187 14.73 -1.21 -11.88
N TYR A 188 13.78 -2.13 -11.74
CA TYR A 188 13.74 -3.36 -12.55
C TYR A 188 13.68 -3.04 -14.05
N ASN A 189 12.84 -2.08 -14.47
CA ASN A 189 12.76 -1.65 -15.86
C ASN A 189 14.07 -1.02 -16.36
N LYS A 190 14.82 -0.34 -15.46
CA LYS A 190 16.17 0.17 -15.73
C LYS A 190 17.27 -0.91 -15.62
N LYS A 191 16.91 -2.19 -15.45
CA LYS A 191 17.81 -3.33 -15.25
C LYS A 191 18.70 -3.23 -14.01
N ASP A 192 18.28 -2.43 -13.02
CA ASP A 192 18.94 -2.31 -11.72
C ASP A 192 18.26 -3.26 -10.73
N ASN A 193 18.63 -4.54 -10.81
CA ASN A 193 18.04 -5.58 -9.96
C ASN A 193 18.40 -5.42 -8.49
N VAL A 194 19.53 -4.77 -8.17
CA VAL A 194 19.97 -4.51 -6.80
C VAL A 194 18.99 -3.57 -6.11
N ASN A 195 18.69 -2.42 -6.73
CA ASN A 195 17.72 -1.49 -6.17
C ASN A 195 16.28 -2.02 -6.29
N ALA A 196 15.93 -2.74 -7.36
CA ALA A 196 14.62 -3.38 -7.46
C ALA A 196 14.35 -4.34 -6.28
N LYS A 197 15.31 -5.23 -6.00
CA LYS A 197 15.29 -6.14 -4.84
C LYS A 197 15.12 -5.35 -3.54
N LYS A 198 15.95 -4.32 -3.32
CA LYS A 198 15.89 -3.49 -2.11
C LYS A 198 14.49 -2.94 -1.84
N TYR A 199 13.89 -2.25 -2.81
CA TYR A 199 12.59 -1.60 -2.60
C TYR A 199 11.43 -2.59 -2.55
N TRP A 200 11.48 -3.71 -3.27
CA TRP A 200 10.48 -4.76 -3.13
C TRP A 200 10.56 -5.45 -1.78
N LEU A 201 11.75 -5.75 -1.23
CA LEU A 201 11.88 -6.31 0.12
C LEU A 201 11.33 -5.35 1.19
N MET A 202 11.62 -4.05 1.08
CA MET A 202 11.02 -3.02 1.96
C MET A 202 9.49 -3.01 1.88
N ALA A 203 8.92 -3.12 0.67
CA ALA A 203 7.47 -3.18 0.48
C ALA A 203 6.86 -4.46 1.08
N ILE A 204 7.54 -5.60 0.96
CA ILE A 204 7.13 -6.90 1.52
C ILE A 204 7.11 -6.84 3.04
N GLU A 205 8.12 -6.24 3.67
CA GLU A 205 8.17 -6.01 5.12
C GLU A 205 6.98 -5.18 5.63
N LYS A 206 6.45 -4.29 4.78
CA LYS A 206 5.23 -3.49 5.04
C LYS A 206 3.93 -4.15 4.54
N GLY A 207 3.95 -5.41 4.13
CA GLY A 207 2.75 -6.19 3.78
C GLY A 207 2.29 -6.05 2.33
N CYS A 208 3.14 -5.59 1.40
CA CYS A 208 2.78 -5.46 -0.01
C CYS A 208 2.84 -6.80 -0.76
N ALA A 209 1.70 -7.44 -0.99
CA ALA A 209 1.62 -8.69 -1.74
C ALA A 209 2.11 -8.57 -3.21
N ASN A 210 1.88 -7.41 -3.84
CA ASN A 210 2.34 -7.17 -5.22
C ASN A 210 3.87 -7.23 -5.33
N ALA A 211 4.59 -6.78 -4.31
CA ALA A 211 6.05 -6.81 -4.28
C ALA A 211 6.61 -8.25 -4.23
N ILE A 212 5.89 -9.20 -3.60
CA ILE A 212 6.25 -10.64 -3.65
C ILE A 212 6.17 -11.18 -5.08
N ASN A 213 5.13 -10.82 -5.82
CA ASN A 213 4.99 -11.28 -7.20
C ASN A 213 6.06 -10.67 -8.11
N ASN A 214 6.42 -9.40 -7.85
CA ASN A 214 7.43 -8.72 -8.63
C ASN A 214 8.85 -9.24 -8.35
N ILE A 215 9.21 -9.49 -7.08
CA ILE A 215 10.55 -9.93 -6.71
C ILE A 215 10.88 -11.34 -7.25
N LYS A 216 9.87 -12.20 -7.44
CA LYS A 216 10.01 -13.53 -8.08
C LYS A 216 10.50 -13.48 -9.52
N ARG A 217 10.49 -12.30 -10.16
CA ARG A 217 11.04 -12.10 -11.52
C ARG A 217 12.57 -12.03 -11.52
N ILE A 218 13.17 -11.72 -10.38
CA ILE A 218 14.63 -11.56 -10.22
C ILE A 218 15.23 -12.54 -9.22
N MET A 219 14.41 -13.18 -8.37
CA MET A 219 14.86 -14.12 -7.35
C MET A 219 14.21 -15.49 -7.54
N ASN A 220 15.00 -16.54 -7.40
CA ASN A 220 14.50 -17.91 -7.35
C ASN A 220 13.89 -18.25 -5.98
N GLU A 221 13.26 -19.42 -5.87
CA GLU A 221 12.54 -19.83 -4.65
C GLU A 221 13.45 -19.91 -3.42
N ILE A 222 14.69 -20.36 -3.57
CA ILE A 222 15.65 -20.53 -2.47
C ILE A 222 16.12 -19.15 -1.98
N GLU A 223 16.49 -18.26 -2.92
CA GLU A 223 16.93 -16.91 -2.58
C GLU A 223 15.83 -16.13 -1.86
N LEU A 224 14.60 -16.23 -2.37
CA LEU A 224 13.45 -15.57 -1.76
C LEU A 224 13.17 -16.15 -0.38
N TYR A 225 13.18 -17.48 -0.25
CA TYR A 225 12.99 -18.16 1.02
C TYR A 225 13.99 -17.69 2.07
N PHE A 226 15.28 -17.69 1.72
CA PHE A 226 16.35 -17.24 2.60
C PHE A 226 16.17 -15.78 3.02
N CYS A 227 15.95 -14.87 2.07
CA CYS A 227 15.78 -13.45 2.37
C CYS A 227 14.58 -13.20 3.30
N LEU A 228 13.45 -13.89 3.08
CA LEU A 228 12.26 -13.75 3.94
C LEU A 228 12.48 -14.34 5.33
N LYS A 229 13.21 -15.46 5.45
CA LYS A 229 13.53 -16.10 6.73
C LYS A 229 14.40 -15.22 7.62
N GLU A 230 15.34 -14.48 7.03
CA GLU A 230 16.27 -13.58 7.74
C GLU A 230 15.67 -12.21 8.09
N MET A 231 14.46 -11.87 7.62
CA MET A 231 13.81 -10.61 8.00
C MET A 231 13.51 -10.57 9.50
N GLU A 232 13.87 -9.46 10.16
CA GLU A 232 13.54 -9.20 11.57
C GLU A 232 12.03 -9.00 11.77
N ASN A 233 11.40 -8.15 10.94
CA ASN A 233 9.98 -7.83 11.05
C ASN A 233 9.13 -8.68 10.09
N LYS A 234 8.75 -9.89 10.53
CA LYS A 234 7.86 -10.76 9.75
C LYS A 234 6.40 -10.40 10.00
N ASN A 235 5.70 -10.03 8.93
CA ASN A 235 4.24 -9.89 8.94
C ASN A 235 3.56 -11.19 8.45
N GLU A 236 2.24 -11.23 8.50
CA GLU A 236 1.46 -12.41 8.08
C GLU A 236 1.75 -12.82 6.63
N LEU A 237 1.95 -11.85 5.73
CA LEU A 237 2.28 -12.10 4.33
C LEU A 237 3.63 -12.83 4.19
N ILE A 238 4.65 -12.39 4.94
CA ILE A 238 5.97 -13.03 4.96
C ILE A 238 5.88 -14.45 5.50
N GLU A 239 5.21 -14.65 6.64
CA GLU A 239 5.05 -15.96 7.26
C GLU A 239 4.32 -16.96 6.35
N ASN A 240 3.27 -16.49 5.67
CA ASN A 240 2.52 -17.31 4.73
C ASN A 240 3.36 -17.68 3.50
N GLU A 241 4.17 -16.74 2.99
CA GLU A 241 5.05 -17.01 1.85
C GLU A 241 6.20 -17.96 2.23
N ILE A 242 6.80 -17.83 3.42
CA ILE A 242 7.79 -18.78 3.96
C ILE A 242 7.18 -20.19 4.04
N LYS A 243 5.99 -20.32 4.62
CA LYS A 243 5.28 -21.62 4.71
C LYS A 243 4.99 -22.21 3.34
N ARG A 244 4.64 -21.38 2.36
CA ARG A 244 4.42 -21.82 0.97
C ARG A 244 5.72 -22.31 0.33
N LEU A 245 6.80 -21.53 0.46
CA LEU A 245 8.11 -21.85 -0.10
C LEU A 245 8.69 -23.13 0.50
N LYS A 246 8.56 -23.36 1.82
CA LYS A 246 8.98 -24.61 2.49
C LYS A 246 8.38 -25.89 1.90
N LYS A 247 7.20 -25.80 1.28
CA LYS A 247 6.52 -26.95 0.65
C LYS A 247 7.08 -27.25 -0.74
N THR A 248 7.87 -26.37 -1.34
CA THR A 248 8.48 -26.65 -2.65
C THR A 248 9.65 -27.61 -2.48
N LYS A 249 9.80 -28.51 -3.46
CA LYS A 249 10.87 -29.52 -3.46
C LYS A 249 12.25 -28.87 -3.32
N LYS A 250 12.50 -27.76 -4.05
CA LYS A 250 13.78 -27.04 -4.03
C LYS A 250 14.15 -26.53 -2.64
N VAL A 251 13.22 -25.86 -1.97
CA VAL A 251 13.46 -25.30 -0.63
C VAL A 251 13.58 -26.40 0.42
N ASN A 252 12.76 -27.45 0.33
CA ASN A 252 12.87 -28.60 1.24
C ASN A 252 14.23 -29.31 1.11
N GLU A 253 14.69 -29.56 -0.12
CA GLU A 253 16.02 -30.12 -0.37
C GLU A 253 17.13 -29.20 0.14
N TYR A 254 16.98 -27.89 -0.02
CA TYR A 254 17.91 -26.89 0.52
C TYR A 254 17.97 -26.92 2.06
N GLU A 255 16.84 -26.97 2.76
CA GLU A 255 16.83 -27.06 4.24
C GLU A 255 17.44 -28.38 4.74
N ASN A 256 17.10 -29.51 4.12
CA ASN A 256 17.67 -30.81 4.47
C ASN A 256 19.19 -30.83 4.26
N LYS A 257 19.67 -30.19 3.17
CA LYS A 257 21.09 -29.99 2.94
C LYS A 257 21.69 -29.14 4.07
N LEU A 258 21.13 -27.96 4.37
CA LEU A 258 21.64 -27.08 5.44
C LEU A 258 21.76 -27.76 6.80
N ILE A 259 20.76 -28.56 7.21
CA ILE A 259 20.79 -29.33 8.47
C ILE A 259 21.96 -30.31 8.47
N TYR A 260 22.08 -31.12 7.41
CA TYR A 260 23.16 -32.09 7.26
C TYR A 260 24.55 -31.43 7.27
N PHE A 261 24.70 -30.25 6.68
CA PHE A 261 25.97 -29.51 6.67
C PHE A 261 26.30 -28.82 7.99
N GLY A 262 25.29 -28.32 8.71
CA GLY A 262 25.46 -27.76 10.04
C GLY A 262 26.01 -28.79 11.03
N GLU A 263 25.57 -30.06 10.91
CA GLU A 263 26.03 -31.19 11.72
C GLU A 263 27.47 -31.63 11.40
N LEU A 264 27.93 -31.45 10.15
CA LEU A 264 29.22 -31.97 9.70
C LEU A 264 30.41 -31.00 9.89
N ASN A 265 30.21 -29.68 9.78
CA ASN A 265 31.35 -28.76 9.68
C ASN A 265 31.13 -27.34 10.27
N ASN A 266 30.05 -27.11 11.05
CA ASN A 266 29.81 -25.81 11.68
C ASN A 266 29.74 -24.63 10.67
N ILE A 267 29.46 -24.91 9.39
CA ILE A 267 29.33 -23.91 8.33
C ILE A 267 28.00 -23.20 8.53
N LYS A 268 28.05 -21.94 8.96
CA LYS A 268 26.85 -21.18 9.32
C LYS A 268 26.18 -20.45 8.16
N ASN A 269 26.90 -20.09 7.08
CA ASN A 269 26.35 -19.49 5.85
C ASN A 269 27.43 -19.42 4.74
N CYS A 270 27.06 -19.56 3.45
CA CYS A 270 27.94 -19.33 2.30
C CYS A 270 27.24 -18.47 1.24
N GLU A 271 27.78 -17.26 0.98
CA GLU A 271 27.23 -16.26 0.05
C GLU A 271 27.33 -16.67 -1.44
N ILE A 272 28.15 -17.68 -1.78
CA ILE A 272 28.42 -18.10 -3.17
C ILE A 272 27.28 -18.99 -3.73
N CYS A 273 26.44 -19.59 -2.88
CA CYS A 273 25.49 -20.65 -3.27
C CYS A 273 24.11 -20.17 -3.76
N LEU A 274 23.84 -18.86 -3.85
CA LEU A 274 22.57 -18.33 -4.39
C LEU A 274 22.48 -18.43 -5.92
N ASP A 275 23.61 -18.43 -6.64
CA ASP A 275 23.65 -18.17 -8.09
C ASP A 275 23.32 -19.38 -8.99
N ASN A 276 23.25 -20.62 -8.47
CA ASN A 276 23.09 -21.81 -9.35
C ASN A 276 22.37 -23.03 -8.73
N ASP A 277 21.63 -22.90 -7.63
CA ASP A 277 21.01 -24.03 -6.89
C ASP A 277 22.03 -25.12 -6.42
N LYS A 278 23.33 -24.86 -6.50
CA LYS A 278 24.42 -25.81 -6.18
C LYS A 278 24.94 -25.57 -4.77
N LEU A 279 25.05 -26.65 -4.00
CA LEU A 279 25.53 -26.62 -2.62
C LEU A 279 26.88 -27.36 -2.51
N HIS A 280 27.83 -26.73 -1.83
CA HIS A 280 29.21 -27.23 -1.71
C HIS A 280 29.45 -27.96 -0.38
N LEU A 281 30.21 -29.07 -0.44
CA LEU A 281 30.79 -29.80 0.68
C LEU A 281 32.23 -29.33 0.90
N LEU A 282 32.54 -28.78 2.07
CA LEU A 282 33.93 -28.62 2.52
C LEU A 282 34.46 -30.00 2.93
N MET A 283 35.44 -30.53 2.22
CA MET A 283 36.06 -31.82 2.57
C MET A 283 36.90 -31.69 3.86
N GLU A 284 37.13 -32.80 4.58
CA GLU A 284 37.95 -32.85 5.80
C GLU A 284 39.34 -32.21 5.66
N CYS A 285 39.87 -32.13 4.43
CA CYS A 285 41.11 -31.42 4.13
C CYS A 285 41.05 -29.89 4.33
N GLY A 286 39.85 -29.30 4.49
CA GLY A 286 39.60 -27.87 4.70
C GLY A 286 39.94 -26.95 3.53
N ARG A 287 40.38 -27.50 2.38
CA ARG A 287 40.94 -26.73 1.25
C ARG A 287 40.14 -26.82 -0.04
N HIS A 288 39.11 -27.66 -0.09
CA HIS A 288 38.34 -27.92 -1.33
C HIS A 288 36.85 -28.03 -1.04
N ASP A 289 36.07 -27.34 -1.86
CA ASP A 289 34.62 -27.36 -1.91
C ASP A 289 34.13 -28.18 -3.10
N ILE A 290 33.23 -29.14 -2.88
CA ILE A 290 32.70 -29.98 -3.97
C ILE A 290 31.18 -29.87 -4.09
N CYS A 291 30.69 -29.67 -5.31
CA CYS A 291 29.25 -29.60 -5.61
C CYS A 291 28.60 -31.00 -5.52
N LYS A 292 27.53 -31.13 -4.71
CA LYS A 292 26.80 -32.40 -4.53
C LYS A 292 26.19 -32.94 -5.82
N ASP A 293 25.76 -32.08 -6.74
CA ASP A 293 25.16 -32.49 -8.02
C ASP A 293 26.21 -33.04 -9.01
N CYS A 294 27.50 -32.82 -8.71
CA CYS A 294 28.63 -33.39 -9.44
C CYS A 294 29.24 -34.63 -8.75
N PHE A 295 28.68 -35.10 -7.61
CA PHE A 295 29.32 -36.15 -6.82
C PHE A 295 28.63 -37.51 -6.94
N ILE A 296 29.33 -38.43 -7.58
CA ILE A 296 29.28 -39.88 -7.29
C ILE A 296 29.99 -40.05 -5.93
N LYS A 297 29.46 -40.89 -5.03
CA LYS A 297 30.03 -41.21 -3.71
C LYS A 297 31.57 -41.34 -3.76
N VAL A 298 32.33 -40.34 -3.29
CA VAL A 298 33.79 -40.45 -3.16
C VAL A 298 34.14 -40.47 -1.68
N GLU A 299 34.74 -41.57 -1.24
CA GLU A 299 35.14 -41.80 0.16
C GLU A 299 36.40 -41.01 0.56
N LYS A 300 37.11 -40.41 -0.40
CA LYS A 300 38.34 -39.62 -0.20
C LYS A 300 38.39 -38.41 -1.14
N CYS A 301 39.02 -37.31 -0.73
CA CYS A 301 39.20 -36.13 -1.59
C CYS A 301 40.09 -36.46 -2.81
N PRO A 302 39.63 -36.29 -4.06
CA PRO A 302 40.42 -36.64 -5.25
C PRO A 302 41.63 -35.72 -5.49
N TYR A 303 41.66 -34.57 -4.83
CA TYR A 303 42.74 -33.57 -4.93
C TYR A 303 43.76 -33.66 -3.79
N CYS A 304 43.46 -34.41 -2.73
CA CYS A 304 44.42 -34.67 -1.66
C CYS A 304 45.21 -35.92 -2.02
N ARG A 305 46.50 -35.75 -2.35
CA ARG A 305 47.43 -36.89 -2.45
C ARG A 305 47.79 -37.33 -1.03
N ASN A 306 47.05 -38.34 -0.55
CA ASN A 306 47.16 -39.00 0.76
C ASN A 306 47.01 -38.06 1.98
#